data_AF-A0A4Z1IXF6-F1
#
_entry.id   AF-A0A4Z1IXF6-F1
#
_cell.length_a   1.000
_cell.length_b   1.000
_cell.length_c   1.000
_cell.angle_alpha   90.00
_cell.angle_beta   90.00
_cell.angle_gamma   90.00
#
_symmetry.space_group_name_H-M   'P 1'
#
loop_
_entity.id
_entity.type
_entity.pdbx_description
1 polymer ?
#
loop_
_entity_poly.entity_id
_entity_poly.type
_entity_poly.pdbx_seq_one_letter_code
_entity_poly.pdbx_strand_id
1 'polypeptide(L)'
;MAPDLITRHPFKGIWALGAITVNAVKLPFWLFYYSFSSNRQHPEWNFKQAVAAVALKTAVWHSSLLQVSTPLVIKAEGEEEGFLVPIKPSSIPGVYKGICDDKEIKPATICGYWYPSPYNADEDKTKKVVLHFHGGAFVTGDCRPKKSGYAAGLLTQHIGKTLMVSYRLSSNPDGRFPAALQDAVTALHYLRDLGIEYSNIIVGGDSAGGNIVAALLRYLADADAPGPAAALLWSPWIDLARTLTPEVLCESPHRFTDYIPANFAIWGANSYCPKDGPVSMDSKWISPAKSPFYTKTPMWIQGNGQEILFEQVKEFSDGMKGIEGNKIAFHSEEIATHDILLVGNIIGFEKEAVNSVKAAAKWLNQL
;
A
#
# COMPACT_ATOMS: atom_id res chain seq x y z
N MET A 1 11.89 -18.46 -9.17
CA MET A 1 11.60 -18.63 -10.62
C MET A 1 12.80 -18.13 -11.43
N ALA A 2 13.19 -18.84 -12.48
CA ALA A 2 14.14 -18.29 -13.45
C ALA A 2 13.51 -17.05 -14.10
N PRO A 3 14.24 -15.94 -14.26
CA PRO A 3 13.70 -14.76 -14.92
C PRO A 3 13.33 -15.11 -16.35
N ASP A 4 12.07 -14.84 -16.71
CA ASP A 4 11.55 -14.95 -18.06
C ASP A 4 12.44 -14.14 -19.03
N LEU A 5 12.61 -14.63 -20.26
CA LEU A 5 13.46 -14.02 -21.28
C LEU A 5 13.11 -12.53 -21.47
N ILE A 6 11.83 -12.18 -21.30
CA ILE A 6 11.28 -10.84 -21.44
C ILE A 6 11.72 -9.85 -20.35
N THR A 7 12.17 -10.31 -19.19
CA THR A 7 12.63 -9.42 -18.11
C THR A 7 14.08 -8.96 -18.27
N ARG A 8 14.79 -9.49 -19.29
CA ARG A 8 16.21 -9.21 -19.58
C ARG A 8 16.40 -8.45 -20.90
N HIS A 9 17.44 -7.64 -20.97
CA HIS A 9 17.83 -7.01 -22.24
C HIS A 9 18.37 -8.07 -23.23
N PRO A 10 18.10 -7.94 -24.55
CA PRO A 10 17.37 -6.84 -25.19
C PRO A 10 15.84 -6.99 -25.22
N PHE A 11 15.30 -8.18 -24.90
CA PHE A 11 13.87 -8.51 -25.01
C PHE A 11 12.96 -7.59 -24.20
N LYS A 12 13.42 -7.15 -23.01
CA LYS A 12 12.75 -6.12 -22.21
C LYS A 12 12.50 -4.83 -22.97
N GLY A 13 13.51 -4.36 -23.72
CA GLY A 13 13.40 -3.15 -24.54
C GLY A 13 12.47 -3.34 -25.73
N ILE A 14 12.56 -4.49 -26.40
CA ILE A 14 11.69 -4.83 -27.53
C ILE A 14 10.22 -4.88 -27.09
N TRP A 15 9.93 -5.54 -25.97
CA TRP A 15 8.59 -5.59 -25.41
C TRP A 15 8.09 -4.21 -24.98
N ALA A 16 8.92 -3.40 -24.32
CA ALA A 16 8.54 -2.05 -23.91
C ALA A 16 8.12 -1.18 -25.11
N LEU A 17 8.88 -1.23 -26.21
CA LEU A 17 8.54 -0.54 -27.45
C LEU A 17 7.23 -1.07 -28.06
N GLY A 18 7.08 -2.40 -28.15
CA GLY A 18 5.86 -3.03 -28.64
C GLY A 18 4.63 -2.67 -27.79
N ALA A 19 4.77 -2.63 -26.47
CA ALA A 19 3.72 -2.23 -25.53
C ALA A 19 3.27 -0.78 -25.77
N ILE A 20 4.22 0.16 -25.97
CA ILE A 20 3.89 1.55 -26.31
C ILE A 20 3.11 1.61 -27.61
N THR A 21 3.57 0.92 -28.65
CA THR A 21 2.89 0.89 -29.96
C THR A 21 1.49 0.31 -29.86
N VAL A 22 1.31 -0.84 -29.19
CA VAL A 22 0.01 -1.49 -29.02
C VAL A 22 -0.96 -0.59 -28.25
N ASN A 23 -0.50 0.09 -27.19
CA ASN A 23 -1.34 1.01 -26.43
C ASN A 23 -1.71 2.27 -27.20
N ALA A 24 -0.79 2.81 -28.01
CA ALA A 24 -1.08 3.93 -28.89
C ALA A 24 -2.17 3.59 -29.92
N VAL A 25 -2.21 2.34 -30.41
CA VAL A 25 -3.25 1.86 -31.33
C VAL A 25 -4.58 1.59 -30.61
N LYS A 26 -4.57 1.08 -29.38
CA LYS A 26 -5.79 0.81 -28.59
C LYS A 26 -6.47 2.08 -28.08
N LEU A 27 -5.71 3.15 -27.83
CA LEU A 27 -6.24 4.37 -27.22
C LEU A 27 -7.38 5.00 -28.05
N PRO A 28 -7.27 5.24 -29.37
CA PRO A 28 -8.39 5.74 -30.18
C PRO A 28 -9.63 4.85 -30.11
N PHE A 29 -9.46 3.53 -30.07
CA PHE A 29 -10.57 2.59 -29.91
C PHE A 29 -11.25 2.75 -28.55
N TRP A 30 -10.50 2.83 -27.44
CA TRP A 30 -11.09 3.06 -26.11
C TRP A 30 -11.82 4.40 -26.02
N LEU A 31 -11.22 5.46 -26.58
CA LEU A 31 -11.85 6.80 -26.61
C LEU A 31 -13.18 6.76 -27.38
N PHE A 32 -13.25 6.04 -28.49
CA PHE A 32 -14.51 5.87 -29.22
C PHE A 32 -15.49 4.97 -28.46
N TYR A 33 -15.05 3.78 -28.02
CA TYR A 33 -15.90 2.77 -27.40
C TYR A 33 -16.57 3.26 -26.11
N TYR A 34 -15.82 3.95 -25.24
CA TYR A 34 -16.33 4.47 -23.95
C TYR A 34 -17.02 5.83 -24.04
N SER A 35 -17.07 6.45 -25.24
CA SER A 35 -17.91 7.62 -25.47
C SER A 35 -19.38 7.30 -25.23
N PHE A 36 -19.79 6.06 -25.52
CA PHE A 36 -21.09 5.50 -25.19
C PHE A 36 -21.10 5.01 -23.74
N SER A 37 -21.97 5.59 -22.90
CA SER A 37 -22.06 5.25 -21.47
C SER A 37 -22.37 3.77 -21.21
N SER A 38 -23.17 3.14 -22.07
CA SER A 38 -23.52 1.70 -21.99
C SER A 38 -22.34 0.75 -22.15
N ASN A 39 -21.24 1.24 -22.73
CA ASN A 39 -20.04 0.43 -22.98
C ASN A 39 -18.99 0.58 -21.88
N ARG A 40 -19.22 1.46 -20.90
CA ARG A 40 -18.29 1.68 -19.79
C ARG A 40 -18.34 0.50 -18.84
N GLN A 41 -17.23 0.30 -18.13
CA GLN A 41 -17.05 -0.80 -17.18
C GLN A 41 -18.04 -0.74 -16.03
N HIS A 42 -18.53 0.45 -15.69
CA HIS A 42 -19.57 0.67 -14.69
C HIS A 42 -20.55 1.76 -15.20
N PRO A 43 -21.87 1.60 -14.99
CA PRO A 43 -22.89 2.52 -15.54
C PRO A 43 -22.76 3.96 -15.03
N GLU A 44 -22.29 4.15 -13.80
CA GLU A 44 -22.12 5.47 -13.19
C GLU A 44 -20.79 6.16 -13.52
N TRP A 45 -19.87 5.47 -14.20
CA TRP A 45 -18.58 6.05 -14.53
C TRP A 45 -18.68 7.11 -15.62
N ASN A 46 -17.96 8.20 -15.42
CA ASN A 46 -17.74 9.18 -16.47
C ASN A 46 -16.69 8.68 -17.49
N PHE A 47 -16.56 9.41 -18.58
CA PHE A 47 -15.63 9.06 -19.66
C PHE A 47 -14.16 8.98 -19.20
N LYS A 48 -13.71 9.91 -18.36
CA LYS A 48 -12.34 9.94 -17.82
C LYS A 48 -12.06 8.68 -17.01
N GLN A 49 -12.97 8.30 -16.11
CA GLN A 49 -12.85 7.10 -15.27
C GLN A 49 -12.72 5.83 -16.11
N ALA A 50 -13.62 5.66 -17.09
CA ALA A 50 -13.62 4.48 -17.96
C ALA A 50 -12.30 4.35 -18.76
N VAL A 51 -11.83 5.43 -19.38
CA VAL A 51 -10.61 5.41 -20.20
C VAL A 51 -9.36 5.29 -19.32
N ALA A 52 -9.28 6.03 -18.22
CA ALA A 52 -8.11 6.03 -17.36
C ALA A 52 -7.92 4.70 -16.63
N ALA A 53 -9.00 4.04 -16.18
CA ALA A 53 -8.92 2.74 -15.54
C ALA A 53 -8.32 1.67 -16.48
N VAL A 54 -8.78 1.59 -17.74
CA VAL A 54 -8.24 0.61 -18.71
C VAL A 54 -6.79 0.95 -19.13
N ALA A 55 -6.47 2.24 -19.25
CA ALA A 55 -5.14 2.69 -19.59
C ALA A 55 -4.14 2.36 -18.47
N LEU A 56 -4.51 2.65 -17.21
CA LEU A 56 -3.71 2.31 -16.04
C LEU A 56 -3.56 0.79 -15.91
N LYS A 57 -4.64 0.03 -16.08
CA LYS A 57 -4.60 -1.43 -16.08
C LYS A 57 -3.57 -1.98 -17.06
N THR A 58 -3.59 -1.46 -18.28
CA THR A 58 -2.69 -1.94 -19.32
C THR A 58 -1.24 -1.54 -19.04
N ALA A 59 -1.01 -0.33 -18.51
CA ALA A 59 0.31 0.10 -18.06
C ALA A 59 0.87 -0.79 -16.93
N VAL A 60 0.05 -1.11 -15.92
CA VAL A 60 0.42 -2.01 -14.82
C VAL A 60 0.66 -3.43 -15.32
N TRP A 61 -0.13 -3.90 -16.28
CA TRP A 61 0.03 -5.23 -16.89
C TRP A 61 1.37 -5.35 -17.63
N HIS A 62 1.76 -4.35 -18.43
CA HIS A 62 3.07 -4.37 -19.10
C HIS A 62 4.22 -4.21 -18.10
N SER A 63 4.08 -3.33 -17.12
CA SER A 63 5.11 -3.11 -16.09
C SER A 63 5.39 -4.38 -15.28
N SER A 64 4.35 -5.14 -14.93
CA SER A 64 4.46 -6.39 -14.18
C SER A 64 5.09 -7.52 -15.00
N LEU A 65 4.81 -7.63 -16.29
CA LEU A 65 5.51 -8.57 -17.17
C LEU A 65 7.00 -8.26 -17.30
N LEU A 66 7.34 -6.96 -17.36
CA LEU A 66 8.73 -6.51 -17.40
C LEU A 66 9.44 -6.55 -16.04
N GLN A 67 8.69 -6.85 -14.97
CA GLN A 67 9.14 -6.79 -13.58
C GLN A 67 9.96 -5.53 -13.30
N VAL A 68 9.38 -4.36 -13.61
CA VAL A 68 10.05 -3.07 -13.43
C VAL A 68 10.17 -2.78 -11.93
N SER A 69 11.31 -3.15 -11.34
CA SER A 69 11.59 -2.86 -9.93
C SER A 69 11.90 -1.39 -9.70
N THR A 70 11.53 -0.88 -8.53
CA THR A 70 11.90 0.46 -8.06
C THR A 70 13.08 0.35 -7.11
N PRO A 71 14.24 0.98 -7.37
CA PRO A 71 15.37 0.92 -6.46
C PRO A 71 15.09 1.72 -5.19
N LEU A 72 15.57 1.22 -4.04
CA LEU A 72 15.56 1.98 -2.80
C LEU A 72 16.64 3.07 -2.86
N VAL A 73 16.23 4.32 -2.78
CA VAL A 73 17.14 5.48 -2.84
C VAL A 73 17.10 6.19 -1.49
N ILE A 74 18.24 6.16 -0.78
CA ILE A 74 18.34 6.63 0.61
C ILE A 74 18.83 8.09 0.68
N LYS A 75 19.52 8.58 -0.35
CA LYS A 75 20.12 9.92 -0.36
C LYS A 75 19.19 10.93 -1.03
N ALA A 76 19.01 12.07 -0.37
CA ALA A 76 18.34 13.22 -0.95
C ALA A 76 19.28 13.87 -1.97
N GLU A 77 18.72 14.37 -3.08
CA GLU A 77 19.45 15.14 -4.08
C GLU A 77 18.65 16.40 -4.42
N GLY A 78 19.32 17.55 -4.51
CA GLY A 78 18.72 18.82 -4.92
C GLY A 78 17.55 19.27 -4.02
N GLU A 79 16.40 19.55 -4.62
CA GLU A 79 15.21 20.12 -3.96
C GLU A 79 14.56 19.17 -2.94
N GLU A 80 14.99 17.91 -2.85
CA GLU A 80 14.51 16.94 -1.84
C GLU A 80 15.27 17.05 -0.50
N GLU A 81 16.30 17.88 -0.43
CA GLU A 81 17.14 18.03 0.77
C GLU A 81 16.32 18.53 1.97
N GLY A 82 16.42 17.82 3.10
CA GLY A 82 15.64 18.08 4.31
C GLY A 82 14.26 17.40 4.36
N PHE A 83 13.68 17.06 3.21
CA PHE A 83 12.40 16.34 3.16
C PHE A 83 12.60 14.83 3.24
N LEU A 84 13.55 14.32 2.46
CA LEU A 84 13.93 12.91 2.47
C LEU A 84 14.92 12.65 3.61
N VAL A 85 14.56 11.75 4.53
CA VAL A 85 15.33 11.42 5.73
C VAL A 85 15.70 9.94 5.76
N PRO A 86 16.96 9.58 6.06
CA PRO A 86 17.32 8.20 6.33
C PRO A 86 16.77 7.77 7.69
N ILE A 87 16.12 6.61 7.72
CA ILE A 87 15.52 6.02 8.92
C ILE A 87 16.33 4.79 9.28
N LYS A 88 17.09 4.87 10.37
CA LYS A 88 18.01 3.80 10.81
C LYS A 88 17.26 2.80 11.71
N PRO A 89 17.62 1.50 11.67
CA PRO A 89 17.12 0.53 12.62
C PRO A 89 17.37 0.96 14.07
N SER A 90 16.43 0.61 14.96
CA SER A 90 16.59 0.88 16.39
C SER A 90 17.74 0.04 16.96
N SER A 91 18.56 0.65 17.81
CA SER A 91 19.60 -0.03 18.58
C SER A 91 19.08 -0.63 19.89
N ILE A 92 17.81 -0.40 20.24
CA ILE A 92 17.21 -0.89 21.49
C ILE A 92 17.06 -2.43 21.41
N PRO A 93 17.62 -3.19 22.36
CA PRO A 93 17.48 -4.64 22.39
C PRO A 93 16.02 -5.08 22.48
N GLY A 94 15.66 -6.12 21.72
CA GLY A 94 14.33 -6.73 21.77
C GLY A 94 13.25 -6.04 20.92
N VAL A 95 13.58 -4.96 20.20
CA VAL A 95 12.67 -4.31 19.23
C VAL A 95 12.30 -5.26 18.09
N TYR A 96 13.27 -6.02 17.58
CA TYR A 96 13.07 -7.02 16.53
C TYR A 96 13.14 -8.41 17.16
N LYS A 97 11.98 -9.02 17.42
CA LYS A 97 11.84 -10.34 18.04
C LYS A 97 10.87 -11.21 17.24
N GLY A 98 10.89 -12.52 17.49
CA GLY A 98 9.96 -13.46 16.85
C GLY A 98 10.04 -13.37 15.33
N ILE A 99 8.93 -13.03 14.67
CA ILE A 99 8.87 -12.97 13.21
C ILE A 99 9.78 -11.91 12.58
N CYS A 100 10.18 -10.88 13.35
CA CYS A 100 11.11 -9.85 12.90
C CYS A 100 12.58 -10.22 13.11
N ASP A 101 12.89 -11.31 13.80
CA ASP A 101 14.27 -11.83 13.97
C ASP A 101 14.54 -12.97 12.98
N ASP A 102 14.60 -12.62 11.70
CA ASP A 102 14.85 -13.58 10.61
C ASP A 102 16.35 -13.88 10.45
N LYS A 103 16.69 -15.09 10.00
CA LYS A 103 18.09 -15.53 9.84
C LYS A 103 18.82 -14.81 8.71
N GLU A 104 18.16 -14.61 7.57
CA GLU A 104 18.76 -13.99 6.38
C GLU A 104 18.44 -12.50 6.31
N ILE A 105 17.19 -12.11 6.57
CA ILE A 105 16.70 -10.74 6.42
C ILE A 105 16.88 -9.98 7.73
N LYS A 106 17.82 -9.03 7.74
CA LYS A 106 18.11 -8.19 8.91
C LYS A 106 17.55 -6.77 8.76
N PRO A 107 17.18 -6.08 9.86
CA PRO A 107 16.79 -4.68 9.81
C PRO A 107 17.87 -3.82 9.13
N ALA A 108 17.46 -2.91 8.25
CA ALA A 108 18.36 -2.08 7.47
C ALA A 108 17.86 -0.62 7.42
N THR A 109 18.76 0.30 7.06
CA THR A 109 18.39 1.71 6.86
C THR A 109 17.47 1.84 5.66
N ILE A 110 16.32 2.48 5.88
CA ILE A 110 15.36 2.87 4.85
C ILE A 110 15.32 4.39 4.72
N CYS A 111 14.37 4.93 3.96
CA CYS A 111 14.11 6.36 3.92
C CYS A 111 12.62 6.67 4.07
N GLY A 112 12.34 7.89 4.54
CA GLY A 112 11.01 8.46 4.49
C GLY A 112 11.06 9.89 3.96
N TYR A 113 9.92 10.39 3.52
CA TYR A 113 9.76 11.74 3.00
C TYR A 113 8.66 12.47 3.79
N TRP A 114 9.01 13.61 4.36
CA TRP A 114 8.09 14.43 5.14
C TRP A 114 7.22 15.33 4.25
N TYR A 115 5.93 15.42 4.56
CA TYR A 115 4.98 16.30 3.90
C TYR A 115 4.22 17.17 4.94
N PRO A 116 3.93 18.45 4.63
CA PRO A 116 4.32 19.16 3.41
C PRO A 116 5.71 19.83 3.55
N SER A 117 6.38 19.63 4.68
CA SER A 117 7.65 20.24 5.05
C SER A 117 8.44 19.31 5.98
N PRO A 118 9.78 19.46 6.10
CA PRO A 118 10.59 18.72 7.06
C PRO A 118 10.02 18.78 8.48
N TYR A 119 10.18 17.71 9.27
CA TYR A 119 9.74 17.69 10.66
C TYR A 119 10.56 18.64 11.53
N ASN A 120 9.87 19.52 12.27
CA ASN A 120 10.46 20.43 13.24
C ASN A 120 9.97 20.07 14.65
N ALA A 121 10.86 19.62 15.52
CA ALA A 121 10.49 19.14 16.85
C ALA A 121 9.84 20.22 17.73
N ASP A 122 10.23 21.50 17.58
CA ASP A 122 9.67 22.59 18.39
C ASP A 122 8.23 22.92 17.97
N GLU A 123 7.91 22.76 16.69
CA GLU A 123 6.62 23.13 16.12
C GLU A 123 5.64 21.95 16.00
N ASP A 124 6.16 20.73 15.81
CA ASP A 124 5.36 19.58 15.36
C ASP A 124 5.15 18.49 16.41
N LYS A 125 5.89 18.50 17.54
CA LYS A 125 5.88 17.40 18.52
C LYS A 125 4.50 17.06 19.09
N THR A 126 3.60 18.04 19.17
CA THR A 126 2.22 17.86 19.66
C THR A 126 1.20 17.63 18.55
N LYS A 127 1.59 17.74 17.28
CA LYS A 127 0.71 17.53 16.13
C LYS A 127 0.53 16.04 15.87
N LYS A 128 -0.60 15.68 15.27
CA LYS A 128 -0.81 14.33 14.73
C LYS A 128 0.13 14.10 13.56
N VAL A 129 0.83 12.97 13.59
CA VAL A 129 1.72 12.50 12.54
C VAL A 129 1.17 11.23 11.92
N VAL A 130 1.00 11.23 10.60
CA VAL A 130 0.61 10.05 9.84
C VAL A 130 1.88 9.36 9.34
N LEU A 131 2.18 8.17 9.87
CA LEU A 131 3.22 7.28 9.37
C LEU A 131 2.63 6.38 8.30
N HIS A 132 2.90 6.65 7.03
CA HIS A 132 2.21 5.98 5.93
C HIS A 132 3.12 5.11 5.06
N PHE A 133 2.68 3.88 4.80
CA PHE A 133 3.35 2.91 3.93
C PHE A 133 2.59 2.83 2.60
N HIS A 134 3.28 3.08 1.49
CA HIS A 134 2.66 3.11 0.16
C HIS A 134 2.28 1.71 -0.34
N GLY A 135 1.35 1.64 -1.28
CA GLY A 135 1.00 0.44 -2.04
C GLY A 135 2.00 0.12 -3.16
N GLY A 136 1.63 -0.83 -4.03
CA GLY A 136 2.52 -1.29 -5.11
C GLY A 136 2.96 -2.74 -4.99
N ALA A 137 2.12 -3.58 -4.37
CA ALA A 137 2.29 -5.03 -4.29
C ALA A 137 3.66 -5.49 -3.76
N PHE A 138 4.28 -4.71 -2.87
CA PHE A 138 5.64 -4.93 -2.34
C PHE A 138 6.78 -4.90 -3.39
N VAL A 139 6.53 -4.49 -4.63
CA VAL A 139 7.51 -4.58 -5.74
C VAL A 139 7.75 -3.24 -6.46
N THR A 140 6.91 -2.25 -6.22
CA THR A 140 7.07 -0.89 -6.75
C THR A 140 6.55 0.16 -5.77
N GLY A 141 6.86 1.43 -6.05
CA GLY A 141 6.50 2.57 -5.22
C GLY A 141 7.70 3.14 -4.47
N ASP A 142 7.56 4.38 -4.01
CA ASP A 142 8.47 5.04 -3.08
C ASP A 142 7.73 6.18 -2.36
N CYS A 143 8.36 6.79 -1.36
CA CYS A 143 7.79 7.90 -0.59
C CYS A 143 7.77 9.26 -1.31
N ARG A 144 8.35 9.37 -2.51
CA ARG A 144 8.64 10.66 -3.16
C ARG A 144 7.41 11.30 -3.82
N PRO A 145 7.44 12.62 -4.05
CA PRO A 145 6.28 13.36 -4.58
C PRO A 145 5.70 12.78 -5.88
N LYS A 146 6.57 12.28 -6.77
CA LYS A 146 6.15 11.71 -8.07
C LYS A 146 5.24 10.49 -7.93
N LYS A 147 5.40 9.69 -6.88
CA LYS A 147 4.65 8.44 -6.67
C LYS A 147 3.64 8.55 -5.54
N SER A 148 4.02 9.23 -4.46
CA SER A 148 3.28 9.28 -3.21
C SER A 148 2.70 10.65 -2.87
N GLY A 149 3.04 11.69 -3.65
CA GLY A 149 2.67 13.08 -3.31
C GLY A 149 1.16 13.34 -3.28
N TYR A 150 0.37 12.64 -4.12
CA TYR A 150 -1.09 12.77 -4.10
C TYR A 150 -1.69 12.24 -2.79
N ALA A 151 -1.39 11.00 -2.42
CA ALA A 151 -1.81 10.39 -1.16
C ALA A 151 -1.33 11.20 0.04
N ALA A 152 -0.04 11.57 0.06
CA ALA A 152 0.55 12.37 1.13
C ALA A 152 -0.11 13.74 1.28
N GLY A 153 -0.46 14.38 0.16
CA GLY A 153 -1.18 15.64 0.14
C GLY A 153 -2.57 15.53 0.77
N LEU A 154 -3.34 14.51 0.41
CA LEU A 154 -4.66 14.26 1.00
C LEU A 154 -4.60 14.01 2.51
N LEU A 155 -3.68 13.15 2.95
CA LEU A 155 -3.48 12.83 4.37
C LEU A 155 -3.02 14.07 5.15
N THR A 156 -2.07 14.83 4.61
CA THR A 156 -1.55 16.07 5.20
C THR A 156 -2.63 17.13 5.33
N GLN A 157 -3.47 17.30 4.30
CA GLN A 157 -4.51 18.32 4.28
C GLN A 157 -5.65 18.05 5.28
N HIS A 158 -5.94 16.78 5.55
CA HIS A 158 -7.15 16.40 6.30
C HIS A 158 -6.90 15.75 7.65
N ILE A 159 -5.70 15.21 7.90
CA ILE A 159 -5.41 14.41 9.10
C ILE A 159 -4.25 14.99 9.89
N GLY A 160 -3.07 15.12 9.28
CA GLY A 160 -1.89 15.61 9.98
C GLY A 160 -0.60 15.45 9.18
N LYS A 161 0.51 15.96 9.73
CA LYS A 161 1.81 15.92 9.06
C LYS A 161 2.16 14.48 8.68
N THR A 162 2.55 14.24 7.43
CA THR A 162 2.68 12.87 6.92
C THR A 162 4.15 12.52 6.67
N LEU A 163 4.59 11.37 7.19
CA LEU A 163 5.83 10.71 6.81
C LEU A 163 5.47 9.54 5.90
N MET A 164 5.73 9.67 4.60
CA MET A 164 5.65 8.55 3.67
C MET A 164 6.94 7.72 3.78
N VAL A 165 6.85 6.40 3.83
CA VAL A 165 8.02 5.52 4.00
C VAL A 165 8.31 4.73 2.72
N SER A 166 9.56 4.77 2.25
CA SER A 166 10.08 3.81 1.26
C SER A 166 10.64 2.61 2.00
N TYR A 167 9.79 1.62 2.25
CA TYR A 167 10.22 0.34 2.81
C TYR A 167 10.93 -0.51 1.74
N ARG A 168 11.69 -1.53 2.16
CA ARG A 168 12.38 -2.44 1.25
C ARG A 168 11.38 -3.23 0.43
N LEU A 169 11.48 -3.10 -0.89
CA LEU A 169 10.64 -3.82 -1.84
C LEU A 169 11.18 -5.22 -2.09
N SER A 170 10.28 -6.19 -2.12
CA SER A 170 10.54 -7.62 -2.35
C SER A 170 11.05 -7.97 -3.74
N SER A 171 10.93 -7.06 -4.70
CA SER A 171 11.58 -7.15 -6.01
C SER A 171 13.08 -6.84 -5.96
N ASN A 172 13.59 -6.33 -4.84
CA ASN A 172 15.00 -6.04 -4.60
C ASN A 172 15.64 -7.08 -3.67
N PRO A 173 16.98 -7.21 -3.66
CA PRO A 173 17.68 -8.02 -2.67
C PRO A 173 17.28 -7.64 -1.25
N ASP A 174 17.16 -8.64 -0.37
CA ASP A 174 16.83 -8.51 1.05
C ASP A 174 15.49 -7.80 1.37
N GLY A 175 14.60 -7.69 0.38
CA GLY A 175 13.29 -7.05 0.53
C GLY A 175 12.08 -7.98 0.67
N ARG A 176 12.29 -9.31 0.62
CA ARG A 176 11.22 -10.30 0.85
C ARG A 176 10.74 -10.26 2.30
N PHE A 177 9.61 -10.92 2.60
CA PHE A 177 9.16 -11.06 3.97
C PHE A 177 10.28 -11.61 4.88
N PRO A 178 10.53 -11.06 6.09
CA PRO A 178 9.76 -10.01 6.80
C PRO A 178 10.29 -8.57 6.65
N ALA A 179 11.08 -8.25 5.60
CA ALA A 179 11.77 -6.95 5.48
C ALA A 179 10.84 -5.74 5.68
N ALA A 180 9.71 -5.71 4.97
CA ALA A 180 8.75 -4.61 5.06
C ALA A 180 8.14 -4.45 6.47
N LEU A 181 7.96 -5.54 7.21
CA LEU A 181 7.49 -5.50 8.60
C LEU A 181 8.60 -4.97 9.54
N GLN A 182 9.84 -5.40 9.36
CA GLN A 182 10.98 -4.83 10.09
C GLN A 182 11.11 -3.32 9.82
N ASP A 183 10.86 -2.89 8.59
CA ASP A 183 10.93 -1.49 8.19
C ASP A 183 9.80 -0.66 8.82
N ALA A 184 8.62 -1.26 9.00
CA ALA A 184 7.51 -0.62 9.69
C ALA A 184 7.79 -0.43 11.18
N VAL A 185 8.36 -1.45 11.84
CA VAL A 185 8.84 -1.35 13.23
C VAL A 185 9.92 -0.26 13.32
N THR A 186 10.86 -0.25 12.38
CA THR A 186 11.94 0.74 12.30
C THR A 186 11.40 2.16 12.18
N ALA A 187 10.44 2.40 11.29
CA ALA A 187 9.87 3.72 11.06
C ALA A 187 9.01 4.19 12.24
N LEU A 188 8.28 3.29 12.91
CA LEU A 188 7.53 3.61 14.13
C LEU A 188 8.48 4.04 15.26
N HIS A 189 9.60 3.33 15.46
CA HIS A 189 10.60 3.68 16.45
C HIS A 189 11.33 4.98 16.11
N TYR A 190 11.58 5.26 14.83
CA TYR A 190 12.13 6.56 14.42
C TYR A 190 11.26 7.74 14.86
N LEU A 191 9.94 7.65 14.73
CA LEU A 191 9.04 8.70 15.23
C LEU A 191 9.13 8.84 16.77
N ARG A 192 9.31 7.74 17.49
CA ARG A 192 9.54 7.76 18.93
C ARG A 192 10.85 8.44 19.30
N ASP A 193 11.92 8.21 18.54
CA ASP A 193 13.23 8.84 18.75
C ASP A 193 13.18 10.36 18.49
N LEU A 194 12.26 10.82 17.62
CA LEU A 194 11.93 12.24 17.44
C LEU A 194 11.09 12.82 18.60
N GLY A 195 10.75 12.02 19.60
CA GLY A 195 9.96 12.42 20.76
C GLY A 195 8.46 12.54 20.49
N ILE A 196 7.94 11.95 19.40
CA ILE A 196 6.52 11.94 19.09
C ILE A 196 5.84 10.86 19.93
N GLU A 197 4.79 11.24 20.67
CA GLU A 197 4.06 10.29 21.49
C GLU A 197 3.20 9.31 20.67
N TYR A 198 2.99 8.07 21.14
CA TYR A 198 2.18 7.07 20.43
C TYR A 198 0.74 7.58 20.22
N SER A 199 0.22 8.34 21.18
CA SER A 199 -1.07 9.03 21.08
C SER A 199 -1.13 10.11 19.99
N ASN A 200 0.01 10.50 19.41
CA ASN A 200 0.11 11.44 18.31
C ASN A 200 0.46 10.76 16.98
N ILE A 201 0.72 9.46 16.97
CA ILE A 201 1.04 8.71 15.75
C ILE A 201 -0.22 8.02 15.23
N ILE A 202 -0.52 8.22 13.96
CA ILE A 202 -1.50 7.46 13.19
C ILE A 202 -0.71 6.64 12.18
N VAL A 203 -0.89 5.32 12.14
CA VAL A 203 -0.25 4.49 11.12
C VAL A 203 -1.21 4.29 9.94
N GLY A 204 -0.72 4.54 8.72
CA GLY A 204 -1.52 4.47 7.51
C GLY A 204 -0.88 3.55 6.48
N GLY A 205 -1.68 2.94 5.62
CA GLY A 205 -1.13 2.24 4.47
C GLY A 205 -2.18 1.85 3.46
N ASP A 206 -1.82 1.98 2.18
CA ASP A 206 -2.66 1.60 1.05
C ASP A 206 -2.20 0.28 0.42
N SER A 207 -3.14 -0.58 0.00
CA SER A 207 -2.84 -1.84 -0.66
C SER A 207 -1.82 -2.70 0.11
N ALA A 208 -0.63 -2.95 -0.45
CA ALA A 208 0.48 -3.64 0.23
C ALA A 208 0.94 -2.91 1.50
N GLY A 209 0.92 -1.57 1.52
CA GLY A 209 1.16 -0.78 2.72
C GLY A 209 0.11 -1.02 3.81
N GLY A 210 -1.15 -1.23 3.42
CA GLY A 210 -2.22 -1.62 4.35
C GLY A 210 -1.97 -2.99 5.00
N ASN A 211 -1.37 -3.93 4.24
CA ASN A 211 -0.90 -5.21 4.78
C ASN A 211 0.21 -5.00 5.82
N ILE A 212 1.20 -4.14 5.51
CA ILE A 212 2.29 -3.80 6.43
C ILE A 212 1.73 -3.25 7.76
N VAL A 213 0.75 -2.36 7.69
CA VAL A 213 0.10 -1.83 8.90
C VAL A 213 -0.61 -2.94 9.69
N ALA A 214 -1.37 -3.82 9.03
CA ALA A 214 -2.01 -4.94 9.71
C ALA A 214 -0.99 -5.86 10.40
N ALA A 215 0.12 -6.17 9.74
CA ALA A 215 1.20 -6.98 10.29
C ALA A 215 1.92 -6.27 11.46
N LEU A 216 2.13 -4.94 11.37
CA LEU A 216 2.71 -4.14 12.45
C LEU A 216 1.81 -4.13 13.69
N LEU A 217 0.50 -3.91 13.53
CA LEU A 217 -0.42 -3.93 14.66
C LEU A 217 -0.51 -5.31 15.31
N ARG A 218 -0.49 -6.37 14.50
CA ARG A 218 -0.38 -7.75 14.99
C ARG A 218 0.89 -7.94 15.81
N TYR A 219 2.01 -7.45 15.30
CA TYR A 219 3.31 -7.56 15.96
C TYR A 219 3.31 -6.87 17.33
N LEU A 220 2.73 -5.67 17.41
CA LEU A 220 2.58 -4.94 18.67
C LEU A 220 1.63 -5.65 19.64
N ALA A 221 0.50 -6.20 19.14
CA ALA A 221 -0.46 -6.94 19.93
C ALA A 221 0.12 -8.23 20.53
N ASP A 222 0.81 -9.05 19.72
CA ASP A 222 1.48 -10.27 20.17
C ASP A 222 2.58 -9.97 21.21
N ALA A 223 3.11 -8.75 21.22
CA ALA A 223 4.12 -8.27 22.16
C ALA A 223 3.56 -7.52 23.39
N ASP A 224 2.23 -7.31 23.47
CA ASP A 224 1.57 -6.38 24.39
C ASP A 224 2.20 -4.97 24.46
N ALA A 225 2.76 -4.53 23.33
CA ALA A 225 3.46 -3.25 23.23
C ALA A 225 2.47 -2.07 23.12
N PRO A 226 2.88 -0.84 23.51
CA PRO A 226 2.11 0.36 23.21
C PRO A 226 1.95 0.53 21.69
N GLY A 227 0.74 0.92 21.27
CA GLY A 227 0.39 1.10 19.86
C GLY A 227 0.10 2.54 19.50
N PRO A 228 0.09 2.88 18.20
CA PRO A 228 -0.30 4.19 17.71
C PRO A 228 -1.76 4.51 18.07
N ALA A 229 -2.09 5.80 18.02
CA ALA A 229 -3.40 6.35 18.37
C ALA A 229 -4.55 5.78 17.52
N ALA A 230 -4.28 5.49 16.26
CA ALA A 230 -5.21 4.88 15.32
C ALA A 230 -4.45 4.29 14.12
N ALA A 231 -5.15 3.47 13.34
CA ALA A 231 -4.68 2.97 12.06
C ALA A 231 -5.67 3.23 10.93
N LEU A 232 -5.16 3.57 9.74
CA LEU A 232 -5.93 3.85 8.53
C LEU A 232 -5.48 2.91 7.41
N LEU A 233 -6.30 1.89 7.11
CA LEU A 233 -6.01 0.91 6.08
C LEU A 233 -6.86 1.21 4.84
N TRP A 234 -6.20 1.49 3.71
CA TRP A 234 -6.84 1.89 2.45
C TRP A 234 -6.74 0.77 1.43
N SER A 235 -7.86 0.17 1.05
CA SER A 235 -7.94 -0.99 0.14
C SER A 235 -6.85 -2.04 0.47
N PRO A 236 -6.68 -2.47 1.74
CA PRO A 236 -5.50 -3.22 2.15
C PRO A 236 -5.45 -4.61 1.50
N TRP A 237 -4.26 -5.06 1.09
CA TRP A 237 -4.09 -6.38 0.50
C TRP A 237 -3.86 -7.42 1.59
N ILE A 238 -4.92 -8.12 2.02
CA ILE A 238 -4.96 -8.87 3.28
C ILE A 238 -5.02 -10.40 3.08
N ASP A 239 -5.08 -10.87 1.83
CA ASP A 239 -4.97 -12.27 1.45
C ASP A 239 -4.08 -12.44 0.22
N LEU A 240 -2.76 -12.52 0.47
CA LEU A 240 -1.76 -12.73 -0.59
C LEU A 240 -1.76 -14.19 -1.06
N ALA A 241 -2.00 -15.15 -0.16
CA ALA A 241 -2.04 -16.57 -0.50
C ALA A 241 -3.09 -16.85 -1.57
N ARG A 242 -4.29 -16.28 -1.44
CA ARG A 242 -5.38 -16.43 -2.42
C ARG A 242 -5.02 -15.91 -3.81
N THR A 243 -4.11 -14.92 -3.91
CA THR A 243 -3.69 -14.39 -5.22
C THR A 243 -2.72 -15.30 -5.98
N LEU A 244 -2.12 -16.29 -5.31
CA LEU A 244 -1.27 -17.29 -5.96
C LEU A 244 -2.08 -18.34 -6.75
N THR A 245 -3.41 -18.33 -6.62
CA THR A 245 -4.35 -19.09 -7.45
C THR A 245 -4.92 -18.14 -8.52
N PRO A 246 -4.37 -18.11 -9.75
CA PRO A 246 -4.71 -17.08 -10.76
C PRO A 246 -6.19 -17.03 -11.12
N GLU A 247 -6.88 -18.17 -11.04
CA GLU A 247 -8.31 -18.31 -11.33
C GLU A 247 -9.13 -17.35 -10.46
N VAL A 248 -8.78 -17.18 -9.18
CA VAL A 248 -9.52 -16.31 -8.25
C VAL A 248 -9.55 -14.86 -8.72
N LEU A 249 -8.45 -14.36 -9.29
CA LEU A 249 -8.38 -12.99 -9.80
C LEU A 249 -9.02 -12.87 -11.18
N CYS A 250 -8.88 -13.91 -12.02
CA CYS A 250 -9.47 -13.95 -13.36
C CYS A 250 -11.00 -14.09 -13.35
N GLU A 251 -11.56 -14.72 -12.34
CA GLU A 251 -13.01 -14.94 -12.18
C GLU A 251 -13.69 -13.85 -11.35
N SER A 252 -12.93 -12.93 -10.75
CA SER A 252 -13.48 -11.83 -9.98
C SER A 252 -14.51 -11.01 -10.79
N PRO A 253 -15.69 -10.71 -10.23
CA PRO A 253 -16.67 -9.85 -10.90
C PRO A 253 -16.12 -8.45 -11.15
N HIS A 254 -15.16 -7.99 -10.32
CA HIS A 254 -14.52 -6.69 -10.44
C HIS A 254 -13.31 -6.69 -11.39
N ARG A 255 -13.03 -7.82 -12.07
CA ARG A 255 -11.88 -7.88 -12.99
C ARG A 255 -11.95 -6.83 -14.09
N PHE A 256 -13.12 -6.37 -14.50
CA PHE A 256 -13.26 -5.39 -15.58
C PHE A 256 -13.27 -3.95 -15.08
N THR A 257 -13.75 -3.73 -13.86
CA THR A 257 -13.77 -2.41 -13.24
C THR A 257 -12.42 -2.07 -12.61
N ASP A 258 -11.70 -3.05 -12.08
CA ASP A 258 -10.42 -2.78 -11.42
C ASP A 258 -9.25 -2.62 -12.40
N TYR A 259 -8.35 -1.69 -12.07
CA TYR A 259 -7.09 -1.50 -12.78
C TYR A 259 -6.01 -2.50 -12.36
N ILE A 260 -6.14 -3.22 -11.25
CA ILE A 260 -5.14 -4.20 -10.83
C ILE A 260 -5.26 -5.47 -11.68
N PRO A 261 -4.26 -5.81 -12.52
CA PRO A 261 -4.28 -7.05 -13.27
C PRO A 261 -3.73 -8.22 -12.43
N ALA A 262 -4.21 -9.44 -12.69
CA ALA A 262 -3.82 -10.63 -11.93
C ALA A 262 -2.30 -10.86 -11.90
N ASN A 263 -1.61 -10.63 -13.01
CA ASN A 263 -0.15 -10.82 -13.09
C ASN A 263 0.65 -9.86 -12.19
N PHE A 264 0.11 -8.68 -11.86
CA PHE A 264 0.76 -7.77 -10.92
C PHE A 264 0.65 -8.28 -9.48
N ALA A 265 -0.53 -8.74 -9.07
CA ALA A 265 -0.72 -9.35 -7.75
C ALA A 265 0.12 -10.64 -7.61
N ILE A 266 0.11 -11.51 -8.63
CA ILE A 266 0.91 -12.74 -8.66
C ILE A 266 2.41 -12.43 -8.57
N TRP A 267 2.91 -11.42 -9.30
CA TRP A 267 4.30 -11.00 -9.20
C TRP A 267 4.64 -10.54 -7.78
N GLY A 268 3.82 -9.67 -7.18
CA GLY A 268 3.99 -9.21 -5.81
C GLY A 268 4.02 -10.34 -4.78
N ALA A 269 3.06 -11.27 -4.85
CA ALA A 269 2.96 -12.38 -3.91
C ALA A 269 4.16 -13.33 -4.02
N ASN A 270 4.60 -13.64 -5.25
CA ASN A 270 5.79 -14.47 -5.47
C ASN A 270 7.08 -13.79 -5.01
N SER A 271 7.21 -12.47 -5.19
CA SER A 271 8.38 -11.72 -4.74
C SER A 271 8.42 -11.59 -3.21
N TYR A 272 7.26 -11.37 -2.58
CA TYR A 272 7.17 -11.21 -1.12
C TYR A 272 7.34 -12.52 -0.34
N CYS A 273 7.11 -13.66 -1.01
CA CYS A 273 7.19 -14.99 -0.41
C CYS A 273 8.49 -15.19 0.40
N PRO A 274 8.38 -15.66 1.66
CA PRO A 274 9.55 -16.04 2.43
C PRO A 274 10.26 -17.20 1.73
N LYS A 275 11.59 -17.21 1.82
CA LYS A 275 12.42 -18.33 1.38
C LYS A 275 12.56 -19.28 2.57
N ASP A 276 12.34 -20.57 2.36
CA ASP A 276 12.60 -21.67 3.32
C ASP A 276 12.59 -21.21 4.79
N GLY A 277 11.39 -21.01 5.34
CA GLY A 277 11.18 -20.43 6.68
C GLY A 277 9.94 -20.99 7.37
N PRO A 278 9.68 -20.62 8.64
CA PRO A 278 8.58 -21.20 9.42
C PRO A 278 7.19 -20.70 9.02
N VAL A 279 7.12 -19.78 8.05
CA VAL A 279 5.90 -19.03 7.72
C VAL A 279 5.58 -19.23 6.25
N SER A 280 4.36 -19.69 6.00
CA SER A 280 3.77 -19.83 4.67
C SER A 280 2.97 -18.58 4.28
N MET A 281 2.62 -18.47 3.00
CA MET A 281 1.90 -17.33 2.46
C MET A 281 0.52 -17.12 3.11
N ASP A 282 -0.13 -18.16 3.61
CA ASP A 282 -1.41 -18.15 4.30
C ASP A 282 -1.31 -17.80 5.79
N SER A 283 -0.10 -17.52 6.30
CA SER A 283 0.09 -17.16 7.69
C SER A 283 -0.59 -15.86 8.08
N LYS A 284 -0.89 -15.73 9.38
CA LYS A 284 -1.44 -14.49 9.98
C LYS A 284 -0.61 -13.22 9.79
N TRP A 285 0.65 -13.35 9.35
CA TRP A 285 1.56 -12.23 9.12
C TRP A 285 1.51 -11.71 7.68
N ILE A 286 1.19 -12.59 6.73
CA ILE A 286 1.19 -12.31 5.30
C ILE A 286 -0.24 -12.19 4.78
N SER A 287 -1.13 -13.09 5.17
CA SER A 287 -2.54 -13.13 4.75
C SER A 287 -3.50 -13.08 5.96
N PRO A 288 -3.61 -11.94 6.67
CA PRO A 288 -4.39 -11.87 7.91
C PRO A 288 -5.92 -11.91 7.74
N ALA A 289 -6.46 -12.04 6.52
CA ALA A 289 -7.92 -11.98 6.26
C ALA A 289 -8.75 -12.84 7.20
N LYS A 290 -8.30 -14.09 7.43
CA LYS A 290 -8.99 -15.07 8.28
C LYS A 290 -8.35 -15.23 9.67
N SER A 291 -7.48 -14.29 10.05
CA SER A 291 -6.75 -14.30 11.31
C SER A 291 -6.96 -12.97 12.05
N PRO A 292 -8.19 -12.66 12.50
CA PRO A 292 -8.44 -11.45 13.29
C PRO A 292 -7.74 -11.52 14.66
N PHE A 293 -7.67 -10.37 15.33
CA PHE A 293 -7.04 -10.24 16.64
C PHE A 293 -7.49 -9.06 17.45
N TYR A 294 -7.25 -9.14 18.75
CA TYR A 294 -7.38 -8.00 19.61
C TYR A 294 -6.23 -7.02 19.40
N THR A 295 -6.55 -5.73 19.29
CA THR A 295 -5.59 -4.63 19.24
C THR A 295 -6.08 -3.45 20.07
N LYS A 296 -5.16 -2.78 20.76
CA LYS A 296 -5.43 -1.53 21.49
C LYS A 296 -5.63 -0.35 20.54
N THR A 297 -5.15 -0.46 19.30
CA THR A 297 -5.22 0.60 18.29
C THR A 297 -6.56 0.53 17.53
N PRO A 298 -7.41 1.57 17.61
CA PRO A 298 -8.59 1.67 16.76
C PRO A 298 -8.21 1.64 15.27
N MET A 299 -9.03 1.00 14.44
CA MET A 299 -8.75 0.89 13.00
C MET A 299 -9.91 1.38 12.17
N TRP A 300 -9.60 2.20 11.18
CA TRP A 300 -10.47 2.51 10.07
C TRP A 300 -9.98 1.75 8.85
N ILE A 301 -10.88 0.98 8.24
CA ILE A 301 -10.59 0.12 7.11
C ILE A 301 -11.49 0.57 5.97
N GLN A 302 -10.91 0.75 4.80
CA GLN A 302 -11.64 1.10 3.59
C GLN A 302 -11.36 0.10 2.48
N GLY A 303 -12.41 -0.24 1.75
CA GLY A 303 -12.34 -1.00 0.49
C GLY A 303 -13.48 -0.54 -0.41
N ASN A 304 -13.21 -0.36 -1.70
CA ASN A 304 -14.17 0.20 -2.65
C ASN A 304 -14.99 -0.86 -3.37
N GLY A 305 -16.22 -0.51 -3.75
CA GLY A 305 -17.18 -1.48 -4.28
C GLY A 305 -16.82 -2.06 -5.66
N GLN A 306 -15.86 -1.48 -6.39
CA GLN A 306 -15.44 -1.95 -7.72
C GLN A 306 -14.01 -2.53 -7.75
N GLU A 307 -13.44 -2.92 -6.60
CA GLU A 307 -12.08 -3.44 -6.49
C GLU A 307 -12.02 -4.97 -6.31
N ILE A 308 -11.00 -5.62 -6.88
CA ILE A 308 -10.80 -7.09 -6.79
C ILE A 308 -10.49 -7.57 -5.37
N LEU A 309 -10.07 -6.65 -4.49
CA LEU A 309 -9.75 -6.92 -3.09
C LEU A 309 -10.95 -6.69 -2.15
N PHE A 310 -12.09 -6.19 -2.63
CA PHE A 310 -13.20 -5.76 -1.76
C PHE A 310 -13.62 -6.85 -0.76
N GLU A 311 -13.84 -8.07 -1.23
CA GLU A 311 -14.30 -9.19 -0.40
C GLU A 311 -13.32 -9.55 0.72
N GLN A 312 -12.01 -9.57 0.44
CA GLN A 312 -11.02 -9.88 1.48
C GLN A 312 -10.86 -8.73 2.49
N VAL A 313 -11.02 -7.48 2.04
CA VAL A 313 -11.00 -6.32 2.93
C VAL A 313 -12.21 -6.35 3.86
N LYS A 314 -13.39 -6.67 3.31
CA LYS A 314 -14.63 -6.78 4.07
C LYS A 314 -14.58 -7.93 5.08
N GLU A 315 -14.13 -9.12 4.65
CA GLU A 315 -13.93 -10.28 5.52
C GLU A 315 -13.01 -9.96 6.70
N PHE A 316 -11.87 -9.29 6.43
CA PHE A 316 -10.95 -8.86 7.48
C PHE A 316 -11.59 -7.83 8.43
N SER A 317 -12.30 -6.84 7.89
CA SER A 317 -12.96 -5.81 8.69
C SER A 317 -14.02 -6.40 9.63
N ASP A 318 -14.88 -7.27 9.10
CA ASP A 318 -15.92 -7.95 9.87
C ASP A 318 -15.30 -8.88 10.93
N GLY A 319 -14.24 -9.61 10.57
CA GLY A 319 -13.46 -10.44 11.50
C GLY A 319 -12.86 -9.63 12.65
N MET A 320 -12.21 -8.49 12.36
CA MET A 320 -11.64 -7.62 13.39
C MET A 320 -12.73 -6.98 14.26
N LYS A 321 -13.89 -6.62 13.69
CA LYS A 321 -15.03 -6.06 14.43
C LYS A 321 -15.67 -7.09 15.35
N GLY A 322 -15.60 -8.38 15.00
CA GLY A 322 -16.09 -9.49 15.81
C GLY A 322 -15.26 -9.79 17.06
N ILE A 323 -14.05 -9.25 17.19
CA ILE A 323 -13.23 -9.41 18.39
C ILE A 323 -13.64 -8.39 19.45
N GLU A 324 -14.00 -8.88 20.63
CA GLU A 324 -14.38 -8.03 21.77
C GLU A 324 -13.26 -7.03 22.12
N GLY A 325 -13.65 -5.77 22.35
CA GLY A 325 -12.75 -4.68 22.70
C GLY A 325 -12.13 -3.94 21.50
N ASN A 326 -12.20 -4.49 20.29
CA ASN A 326 -11.72 -3.77 19.10
C ASN A 326 -12.65 -2.61 18.71
N LYS A 327 -12.06 -1.50 18.27
CA LYS A 327 -12.77 -0.35 17.70
C LYS A 327 -12.52 -0.27 16.20
N ILE A 328 -13.43 -0.86 15.42
CA ILE A 328 -13.31 -0.95 13.95
C ILE A 328 -14.39 -0.13 13.26
N ALA A 329 -13.97 0.71 12.31
CA ALA A 329 -14.86 1.35 11.35
C ALA A 329 -14.56 0.87 9.93
N PHE A 330 -15.61 0.69 9.13
CA PHE A 330 -15.51 0.34 7.72
C PHE A 330 -16.11 1.45 6.85
N HIS A 331 -15.43 1.80 5.77
CA HIS A 331 -15.91 2.75 4.76
C HIS A 331 -15.78 2.16 3.35
N SER A 332 -16.69 2.52 2.46
CA SER A 332 -16.62 2.13 1.06
C SER A 332 -17.15 3.25 0.17
N GLU A 333 -16.49 3.49 -0.95
CA GLU A 333 -17.04 4.25 -2.07
C GLU A 333 -17.50 3.22 -3.11
N GLU A 334 -18.81 3.09 -3.30
CA GLU A 334 -19.42 1.97 -4.04
C GLU A 334 -18.98 1.89 -5.51
N ILE A 335 -18.77 3.04 -6.15
CA ILE A 335 -18.39 3.12 -7.57
C ILE A 335 -16.88 3.10 -7.80
N ALA A 336 -16.08 3.24 -6.74
CA ALA A 336 -14.64 3.40 -6.86
C ALA A 336 -13.93 2.05 -7.02
N THR A 337 -12.76 2.09 -7.66
CA THR A 337 -11.85 0.95 -7.80
C THR A 337 -10.81 0.97 -6.68
N HIS A 338 -9.92 -0.02 -6.67
CA HIS A 338 -8.78 -0.15 -5.76
C HIS A 338 -8.02 1.18 -5.56
N ASP A 339 -7.64 1.47 -4.31
CA ASP A 339 -6.57 2.43 -3.97
C ASP A 339 -6.71 3.83 -4.60
N ILE A 340 -7.91 4.41 -4.46
CA ILE A 340 -8.17 5.79 -4.87
C ILE A 340 -7.35 6.81 -4.07
N LEU A 341 -6.80 6.44 -2.90
CA LEU A 341 -5.89 7.29 -2.16
C LEU A 341 -4.59 7.53 -2.94
N LEU A 342 -4.02 6.48 -3.56
CA LEU A 342 -2.78 6.58 -4.32
C LEU A 342 -3.01 7.12 -5.73
N VAL A 343 -4.05 6.64 -6.43
CA VAL A 343 -4.21 6.89 -7.88
C VAL A 343 -5.47 7.67 -8.26
N GLY A 344 -6.30 8.12 -7.31
CA GLY A 344 -7.58 8.78 -7.59
C GLY A 344 -7.49 9.93 -8.62
N ASN A 345 -6.43 10.73 -8.58
CA ASN A 345 -6.15 11.78 -9.57
C ASN A 345 -5.87 11.29 -10.99
N ILE A 346 -5.25 10.12 -11.12
CA ILE A 346 -4.93 9.49 -12.40
C ILE A 346 -6.20 8.90 -13.01
N ILE A 347 -7.00 8.20 -12.20
CA ILE A 347 -8.16 7.45 -12.66
C ILE A 347 -9.50 8.19 -12.56
N GLY A 348 -9.52 9.45 -12.11
CA GLY A 348 -10.73 10.26 -12.10
C GLY A 348 -11.66 10.03 -10.91
N PHE A 349 -11.13 9.58 -9.78
CA PHE A 349 -11.84 9.34 -8.51
C PHE A 349 -11.39 10.31 -7.41
N GLU A 350 -11.00 11.54 -7.77
CA GLU A 350 -10.51 12.54 -6.81
C GLU A 350 -11.56 12.88 -5.75
N LYS A 351 -12.83 12.93 -6.15
CA LYS A 351 -13.95 13.24 -5.25
C LYS A 351 -14.11 12.14 -4.20
N GLU A 352 -14.12 10.89 -4.64
CA GLU A 352 -14.26 9.70 -3.80
C GLU A 352 -13.06 9.54 -2.84
N ALA A 353 -11.85 9.86 -3.32
CA ALA A 353 -10.65 9.87 -2.48
C ALA A 353 -10.75 10.94 -1.37
N VAL A 354 -11.14 12.17 -1.72
CA VAL A 354 -11.35 13.26 -0.73
C VAL A 354 -12.47 12.91 0.25
N ASN A 355 -13.56 12.31 -0.21
CA ASN A 355 -14.66 11.86 0.65
C ASN A 355 -14.18 10.85 1.67
N SER A 356 -13.44 9.83 1.22
CA SER A 356 -12.89 8.77 2.08
C SER A 356 -11.94 9.34 3.14
N VAL A 357 -11.05 10.27 2.78
CA VAL A 357 -10.13 10.91 3.74
C VAL A 357 -10.86 11.81 4.73
N LYS A 358 -11.88 12.56 4.29
CA LYS A 358 -12.73 13.33 5.21
C LYS A 358 -13.52 12.45 6.16
N ALA A 359 -14.01 11.29 5.71
CA ALA A 359 -14.69 10.32 6.55
C ALA A 359 -13.75 9.74 7.61
N ALA A 360 -12.53 9.35 7.22
CA ALA A 360 -11.49 8.90 8.15
C ALA A 360 -11.13 9.99 9.18
N ALA A 361 -10.94 11.25 8.75
CA ALA A 361 -10.66 12.37 9.65
C ALA A 361 -11.82 12.63 10.64
N LYS A 362 -13.06 12.55 10.17
CA LYS A 362 -14.25 12.68 11.03
C LYS A 362 -14.30 11.56 12.08
N TRP A 363 -13.99 10.32 11.69
CA TRP A 363 -13.94 9.19 12.61
C TRP A 363 -12.82 9.35 13.64
N LEU A 364 -11.62 9.79 13.23
CA LEU A 364 -10.50 10.05 14.15
C LEU A 364 -10.85 11.08 15.23
N ASN A 365 -11.63 12.10 14.90
CA ASN A 365 -12.08 13.13 15.85
C ASN A 365 -13.13 12.62 16.86
N GLN A 366 -13.63 11.39 16.70
CA GLN A 366 -14.60 10.76 17.61
C GLN A 366 -13.95 9.76 18.58
N LEU A 367 -12.65 9.47 18.42
CA LEU A 367 -11.87 8.59 19.30
C LEU A 367 -11.45 9.34 20.58
#